data_AF-A0A077L7B0-F1
#
_entry.id   AF-A0A077L7B0-F1
#
_cell.length_a   1.000
_cell.length_b   1.000
_cell.length_c   1.000
_cell.angle_alpha   90.00
_cell.angle_beta   90.00
_cell.angle_gamma   90.00
#
_symmetry.space_group_name_H-M   'P 1'
#
loop_
_entity.id
_entity.type
_entity.pdbx_description
1 polymer ?
#
loop_
_entity_poly.entity_id
_entity_poly.type
_entity_poly.pdbx_seq_one_letter_code
_entity_poly.pdbx_strand_id
1 'polypeptide(L)'
;MAKLLKAQKQKDTRTLKYDPENDNISRIITEFQTYKKNAKFYKSYSEMEIFSLFQKIRFMKIEDEKSFEQIEESKKRQNKIRLKYNNFIEYEKWSDSPLADKTRPLSKAKRILIISVFILIIISLLLVIIGLNKWW
;
A
#
# COMPACT_ATOMS: atom_id res chain seq x y z
N MET A 1 60.10 33.12 43.47
CA MET A 1 59.70 33.01 42.04
C MET A 1 58.23 32.63 41.98
N ALA A 2 57.34 33.61 41.80
CA ALA A 2 55.92 33.34 41.59
C ALA A 2 55.68 32.96 40.12
N LYS A 3 55.24 31.73 39.87
CA LYS A 3 54.99 31.19 38.53
C LYS A 3 53.68 31.80 38.02
N LEU A 4 53.78 32.89 37.25
CA LEU A 4 52.66 33.51 36.53
C LEU A 4 52.14 32.52 35.47
N LEU A 5 51.15 31.72 35.84
CA LEU A 5 50.35 30.93 34.92
C LEU A 5 49.52 31.89 34.06
N LYS A 6 50.03 32.23 32.87
CA LYS A 6 49.24 32.84 31.81
C LYS A 6 48.23 31.81 31.30
N ALA A 7 47.11 31.67 32.00
CA ALA A 7 45.93 31.01 31.48
C ALA A 7 45.33 31.90 30.39
N GLN A 8 45.88 31.84 29.17
CA GLN A 8 45.19 32.36 27.99
C GLN A 8 43.93 31.51 27.81
N LYS A 9 42.78 32.07 28.20
CA LYS A 9 41.46 31.55 27.85
C LYS A 9 41.45 31.44 26.32
N GLN A 10 41.57 30.22 25.81
CA GLN A 10 41.46 29.92 24.39
C GLN A 10 40.03 30.32 23.99
N LYS A 11 39.85 31.54 23.48
CA LYS A 11 38.59 31.97 22.88
C LYS A 11 38.45 31.10 21.63
N ASP A 12 37.53 30.15 21.68
CA ASP A 12 37.23 29.29 20.54
C ASP A 12 36.83 30.19 19.37
N THR A 13 37.74 30.36 18.40
CA THR A 13 37.53 31.19 17.19
C THR A 13 36.82 30.41 16.09
N ARG A 14 36.17 29.29 16.42
CA ARG A 14 35.26 28.62 15.49
C ARG A 14 34.13 29.58 15.17
N THR A 15 34.20 30.21 14.01
CA THR A 15 33.03 30.75 13.33
C THR A 15 32.13 29.56 13.02
N LEU A 16 31.22 29.25 13.96
CA LEU A 16 30.04 28.47 13.67
C LEU A 16 29.26 29.26 12.63
N LYS A 17 29.50 29.00 11.34
CA LYS A 17 28.58 29.41 10.28
C LYS A 17 27.27 28.71 10.62
N TYR A 18 26.36 29.44 11.24
CA TYR A 18 25.01 28.97 11.52
C TYR A 18 24.35 28.70 10.18
N ASP A 19 24.16 27.42 9.87
CA ASP A 19 23.44 26.96 8.70
C ASP A 19 22.03 26.56 9.16
N PRO A 20 21.04 27.45 9.04
CA PRO A 20 19.68 27.20 9.50
C PRO A 20 19.01 26.02 8.79
N GLU A 21 19.51 25.59 7.63
CA GLU A 21 18.93 24.44 6.91
C GLU A 21 19.45 23.09 7.44
N ASN A 22 20.63 23.07 8.05
CA ASN A 22 21.22 21.89 8.68
C ASN A 22 20.86 21.73 10.17
N ASP A 23 20.18 22.73 10.76
CA ASP A 23 19.73 22.62 12.15
C ASP A 23 18.50 21.70 12.25
N ASN A 24 18.62 20.64 13.05
CA ASN A 24 17.62 19.58 13.15
C ASN A 24 16.26 20.12 13.62
N ILE A 25 16.24 21.23 14.37
CA ILE A 25 15.02 21.90 14.84
C ILE A 25 14.34 22.67 13.72
N SER A 26 15.08 23.47 12.94
CA SER A 26 14.55 24.22 11.80
C SER A 26 13.92 23.31 10.75
N ARG A 27 14.55 22.15 10.50
CA ARG A 27 13.99 21.11 9.62
C ARG A 27 12.67 20.53 10.16
N ILE A 28 12.59 20.24 11.46
CA ILE A 28 11.34 19.75 12.07
C ILE A 28 10.21 20.76 11.94
N ILE A 29 10.53 22.04 12.14
CA ILE A 29 9.54 23.13 12.04
C ILE A 29 9.02 23.25 10.60
N THR A 30 9.91 23.23 9.61
CA THR A 30 9.53 23.31 8.19
C THR A 30 8.71 22.09 7.74
N GLU A 31 9.11 20.88 8.16
CA GLU A 31 8.34 19.65 7.93
C GLU A 31 6.94 19.72 8.55
N PHE A 32 6.83 20.21 9.78
CA PHE A 32 5.55 20.36 10.47
C PHE A 32 4.62 21.36 9.77
N GLN A 33 5.14 22.53 9.38
CA GLN A 33 4.35 23.52 8.66
C GLN A 33 3.87 22.99 7.30
N THR A 34 4.73 22.23 6.61
CA THR A 34 4.38 21.57 5.35
C THR A 34 3.28 20.52 5.57
N TYR A 35 3.40 19.70 6.61
CA TYR A 35 2.39 18.71 6.98
C TYR A 35 1.05 19.39 7.29
N LYS A 36 1.04 20.42 8.15
CA LYS A 36 -0.17 21.16 8.53
C LYS A 36 -0.87 21.80 7.33
N LYS A 37 -0.12 22.33 6.36
CA LYS A 37 -0.66 22.94 5.14
C LYS A 37 -1.32 21.91 4.20
N ASN A 38 -0.74 20.73 4.10
CA ASN A 38 -1.15 19.72 3.12
C ASN A 38 -2.16 18.72 3.67
N ALA A 39 -2.19 18.51 4.99
CA ALA A 39 -3.08 17.56 5.63
C ALA A 39 -4.54 18.05 5.60
N LYS A 40 -5.45 17.17 5.17
CA LYS A 40 -6.90 17.39 5.26
C LYS A 40 -7.42 16.68 6.49
N PHE A 41 -7.95 17.45 7.44
CA PHE A 41 -8.53 16.92 8.66
C PHE A 41 -10.06 16.85 8.55
N TYR A 42 -10.63 15.74 9.01
CA TYR A 42 -12.09 15.54 9.00
C TYR A 42 -12.81 16.30 10.14
N LYS A 43 -12.05 16.74 11.15
CA LYS A 43 -12.50 17.52 12.30
C LYS A 43 -11.52 18.65 12.57
N SER A 44 -11.99 19.67 13.28
CA SER A 44 -11.10 20.71 13.81
C SER A 44 -10.27 20.13 14.93
N TYR A 45 -8.95 20.14 14.77
CA TYR A 45 -7.98 19.72 15.77
C TYR A 45 -7.24 20.94 16.30
N SER A 46 -6.86 20.88 17.56
CA SER A 46 -5.91 21.84 18.12
C SER A 46 -4.54 21.66 17.48
N GLU A 47 -3.74 22.72 17.47
CA GLU A 47 -2.38 22.67 16.90
C GLU A 47 -1.50 21.64 17.60
N MET A 48 -1.71 21.43 18.91
CA MET A 48 -1.00 20.43 19.69
C MET A 48 -1.35 19.00 19.24
N GLU A 49 -2.63 18.74 18.96
CA GLU A 49 -3.07 17.44 18.44
C GLU A 49 -2.49 17.18 17.05
N ILE A 50 -2.51 18.18 16.17
CA ILE A 50 -1.91 18.10 14.83
C ILE A 50 -0.41 17.82 14.92
N PHE A 51 0.29 18.48 15.86
CA PHE A 51 1.71 18.24 16.12
C PHE A 51 1.98 16.82 16.64
N SER A 52 1.15 16.31 17.54
CA SER A 52 1.27 14.94 18.04
C SER A 52 1.09 13.89 16.93
N LEU A 53 0.17 14.12 15.99
CA LEU A 53 -0.04 13.27 14.82
C LEU A 53 1.17 13.32 13.89
N PHE A 54 1.69 14.51 13.62
CA PHE A 54 2.91 14.70 12.83
C PHE A 54 4.10 13.94 13.44
N GLN A 55 4.32 14.05 14.74
CA GLN A 55 5.41 13.33 15.42
C GLN A 55 5.32 11.82 15.25
N LYS A 56 4.12 11.24 15.37
CA LYS A 56 3.90 9.80 15.17
C LYS A 56 4.22 9.37 13.74
N ILE A 57 3.74 10.12 12.74
CA ILE A 57 4.01 9.84 11.33
C ILE A 57 5.51 9.94 11.03
N ARG A 58 6.16 10.98 11.55
CA ARG A 58 7.59 11.19 11.39
C ARG A 58 8.41 10.07 12.03
N PHE A 59 8.00 9.59 13.20
CA PHE A 59 8.64 8.46 13.86
C PHE A 59 8.49 7.17 13.05
N MET A 60 7.28 6.85 12.56
CA MET A 60 7.08 5.69 11.69
C MET A 60 7.96 5.76 10.44
N LYS A 61 8.05 6.93 9.80
CA LYS A 61 8.92 7.12 8.64
C LYS A 61 10.40 6.84 8.95
N ILE A 62 10.89 7.30 10.09
CA ILE A 62 12.27 7.06 10.53
C ILE A 62 12.53 5.58 10.80
N GLU A 63 11.57 4.89 11.45
CA GLU A 63 11.70 3.46 11.72
C GLU A 63 11.62 2.62 10.44
N ASP A 64 10.78 3.02 9.48
CA ASP A 64 10.72 2.41 8.14
C ASP A 64 12.04 2.61 7.36
N GLU A 65 12.63 3.80 7.42
CA GLU A 65 13.92 4.10 6.79
C GLU A 65 15.05 3.24 7.39
N LYS A 66 15.09 3.08 8.71
CA LYS A 66 16.05 2.18 9.38
C LYS A 66 15.85 0.72 9.02
N SER A 67 14.59 0.31 8.81
CA SER A 67 14.21 -1.06 8.52
C SER A 67 14.18 -1.38 7.02
N PHE A 68 14.52 -0.41 6.18
CA PHE A 68 14.37 -0.50 4.72
C PHE A 68 15.12 -1.70 4.12
N GLU A 69 16.36 -1.94 4.55
CA GLU A 69 17.17 -3.06 4.06
C GLU A 69 16.54 -4.42 4.42
N GLN A 70 16.00 -4.55 5.64
CA GLN A 70 15.34 -5.78 6.08
C GLN A 70 14.01 -6.02 5.35
N ILE A 71 13.27 -4.94 5.06
CA ILE A 71 12.05 -4.99 4.25
C ILE A 71 12.39 -5.41 2.82
N GLU A 72 13.44 -4.87 2.23
CA GLU A 72 13.87 -5.20 0.87
C GLU A 72 14.35 -6.66 0.77
N GLU A 73 15.15 -7.12 1.74
CA GLU A 73 15.61 -8.50 1.80
C GLU A 73 14.42 -9.47 1.96
N SER A 74 13.48 -9.15 2.83
CA SER A 74 12.25 -9.94 3.02
C SER A 74 11.42 -10.00 1.75
N LYS A 75 11.27 -8.89 1.02
CA LYS A 75 10.59 -8.84 -0.29
C LYS A 75 11.31 -9.73 -1.31
N LYS A 76 12.65 -9.69 -1.37
CA LYS A 76 13.45 -10.56 -2.25
C LYS A 76 13.22 -12.03 -1.93
N ARG A 77 13.23 -12.41 -0.65
CA ARG A 77 12.96 -13.78 -0.19
C ARG A 77 11.55 -14.24 -0.57
N GLN A 78 10.54 -13.43 -0.29
CA GLN A 78 9.14 -13.73 -0.66
C GLN A 78 8.96 -13.85 -2.17
N ASN A 79 9.56 -12.97 -2.97
CA ASN A 79 9.53 -13.08 -4.43
C ASN A 79 10.20 -14.35 -4.93
N LYS A 80 11.33 -14.75 -4.34
CA LYS A 80 12.02 -16.00 -4.69
C LYS A 80 11.15 -17.23 -4.39
N ILE A 81 10.47 -17.24 -3.24
CA ILE A 81 9.51 -18.30 -2.88
C ILE A 81 8.36 -18.30 -3.88
N ARG A 82 7.74 -17.15 -4.14
CA ARG A 82 6.64 -17.02 -5.10
C ARG A 82 7.03 -17.56 -6.48
N LEU A 83 8.18 -17.18 -7.02
CA LEU A 83 8.65 -17.66 -8.32
C LEU A 83 8.92 -19.17 -8.31
N LYS A 84 9.54 -19.70 -7.24
CA LYS A 84 9.81 -21.14 -7.09
C LYS A 84 8.52 -21.97 -7.08
N TYR A 85 7.49 -21.47 -6.41
CA TYR A 85 6.24 -22.19 -6.24
C TYR A 85 5.15 -21.81 -7.26
N ASN A 86 5.40 -20.80 -8.11
CA ASN A 86 4.43 -20.31 -9.10
C ASN A 86 3.94 -21.42 -10.05
N ASN A 87 4.84 -22.32 -10.44
CA ASN A 87 4.55 -23.46 -11.31
C ASN A 87 3.78 -24.59 -10.61
N PHE A 88 3.75 -24.57 -9.27
CA PHE A 88 3.06 -25.56 -8.43
C PHE A 88 1.71 -25.05 -7.93
N ILE A 89 1.38 -23.79 -8.20
CA ILE A 89 0.04 -23.23 -7.96
C ILE A 89 -0.82 -23.62 -9.16
N GLU A 90 -1.30 -24.87 -9.15
CA GLU A 90 -2.41 -25.29 -10.01
C GLU A 90 -3.69 -24.59 -9.50
N TYR A 91 -3.92 -23.37 -9.97
CA TYR A 91 -5.10 -22.56 -9.64
C TYR A 91 -6.44 -23.29 -9.85
N GLU A 92 -6.44 -24.35 -10.66
CA GLU A 92 -7.60 -25.17 -10.97
C GLU A 92 -8.03 -26.09 -9.81
N LYS A 93 -7.13 -26.44 -8.87
CA LYS A 93 -7.40 -27.35 -7.74
C LYS A 93 -7.64 -26.66 -6.39
N TRP A 94 -7.63 -25.32 -6.35
CA TRP A 94 -7.86 -24.51 -5.14
C TRP A 94 -9.34 -24.18 -4.88
N SER A 95 -10.28 -24.79 -5.62
CA SER A 95 -11.72 -24.45 -5.58
C SER A 95 -12.42 -24.70 -4.25
N ASP A 96 -11.80 -25.39 -3.30
CA ASP A 96 -12.45 -25.77 -2.04
C ASP A 96 -11.93 -24.96 -0.83
N SER A 97 -11.50 -23.72 -1.05
CA SER A 97 -11.21 -22.77 0.03
C SER A 97 -12.45 -21.95 0.41
N PRO A 98 -12.86 -21.87 1.69
CA PRO A 98 -14.00 -21.05 2.13
C PRO A 98 -13.77 -19.53 1.98
N LEU A 99 -12.57 -19.11 1.57
CA LEU A 99 -12.19 -17.73 1.24
C LEU A 99 -11.99 -17.52 -0.26
N ALA A 100 -12.33 -18.50 -1.11
CA ALA A 100 -12.18 -18.40 -2.55
C ALA A 100 -13.10 -17.30 -3.11
N ASP A 101 -12.52 -16.36 -3.85
CA ASP A 101 -13.28 -15.36 -4.59
C ASP A 101 -14.25 -16.07 -5.53
N LYS A 102 -15.53 -15.74 -5.36
CA LYS A 102 -16.65 -16.24 -6.17
C LYS A 102 -16.26 -16.17 -7.65
N THR A 103 -16.47 -17.29 -8.34
CA THR A 103 -16.29 -17.46 -9.79
C THR A 103 -16.53 -16.15 -10.53
N ARG A 104 -15.48 -15.64 -11.22
CA ARG A 104 -15.57 -14.38 -11.99
C ARG A 104 -16.90 -14.37 -12.74
N PRO A 105 -17.78 -13.37 -12.51
CA PRO A 105 -19.07 -13.36 -13.17
C PRO A 105 -18.84 -13.43 -14.67
N LEU A 106 -19.46 -14.42 -15.33
CA LEU A 106 -19.43 -14.54 -16.79
C LEU A 106 -19.73 -13.16 -17.38
N SER A 107 -18.88 -12.70 -18.31
CA SER A 107 -19.11 -11.45 -19.03
C SER A 107 -20.55 -11.41 -19.53
N LYS A 108 -21.20 -10.24 -19.44
CA LYS A 108 -22.62 -10.06 -19.82
C LYS A 108 -22.93 -10.69 -21.18
N ALA A 109 -22.00 -10.58 -22.14
CA ALA A 109 -22.10 -11.20 -23.46
C ALA A 109 -22.12 -12.75 -23.40
N LYS A 110 -21.23 -13.38 -22.64
CA LYS A 110 -21.20 -14.85 -22.47
C LYS A 110 -22.46 -15.34 -21.76
N ARG A 111 -22.97 -14.59 -20.79
CA ARG A 111 -24.23 -14.91 -20.10
C ARG A 111 -25.42 -14.86 -21.05
N ILE A 112 -25.49 -13.83 -21.89
CA ILE A 112 -26.54 -13.70 -22.93
C ILE A 112 -26.45 -14.83 -23.95
N LEU A 113 -25.23 -15.20 -24.38
CA LEU A 113 -25.01 -16.29 -25.33
C LEU A 113 -25.51 -17.62 -24.77
N ILE A 114 -25.19 -17.95 -23.52
CA ILE A 114 -25.66 -19.18 -22.86
C ILE A 114 -27.20 -19.22 -22.77
N ILE A 115 -27.82 -18.09 -22.37
CA ILE A 115 -29.28 -18.00 -22.28
C ILE A 115 -29.92 -18.16 -23.67
N SER A 116 -29.34 -17.54 -24.70
CA SER A 116 -29.83 -17.63 -26.08
C SER A 116 -29.78 -19.05 -26.63
N VAL A 117 -28.66 -19.77 -26.42
CA VAL A 117 -28.52 -21.18 -26.82
C VAL A 117 -29.55 -22.05 -26.12
N PHE A 118 -29.78 -21.83 -24.83
CA PHE A 118 -30.76 -22.59 -24.06
C PHE A 118 -32.20 -22.38 -24.57
N ILE A 119 -32.58 -21.13 -24.87
CA ILE A 119 -33.90 -20.81 -25.45
C ILE A 119 -34.08 -21.49 -26.81
N LEU A 120 -33.05 -21.51 -27.66
CA LEU A 120 -33.09 -22.19 -28.95
C LEU A 120 -33.34 -23.69 -28.81
N ILE A 121 -32.72 -24.34 -27.80
CA ILE A 121 -32.96 -25.76 -27.50
C ILE A 121 -34.42 -25.99 -27.12
N ILE A 122 -35.01 -25.14 -26.27
CA ILE A 122 -36.43 -25.24 -25.89
C ILE A 122 -37.35 -25.09 -27.10
N ILE A 123 -37.08 -24.12 -27.97
CA ILE A 123 -37.85 -23.91 -29.20
C ILE A 123 -37.74 -25.15 -30.11
N SER A 124 -36.54 -25.73 -30.25
CA SER A 124 -36.34 -26.93 -31.06
C SER A 124 -37.12 -28.13 -30.52
N LEU A 125 -37.16 -28.31 -29.19
CA LEU A 125 -37.95 -29.36 -28.53
C LEU A 125 -39.46 -29.16 -28.75
N LEU A 126 -39.95 -27.92 -28.66
CA LEU A 126 -41.35 -27.61 -28.92
C LEU A 126 -41.72 -27.86 -30.39
N LEU A 127 -40.84 -27.53 -31.34
CA LEU A 127 -41.06 -27.82 -32.76
C LEU A 127 -41.11 -29.33 -33.03
N VAL A 128 -40.28 -30.12 -32.36
CA VAL A 128 -40.33 -31.58 -32.44
C VAL A 128 -41.67 -32.12 -31.92
N ILE A 129 -42.15 -31.62 -30.78
CA ILE A 129 -43.45 -32.02 -30.22
C ILE A 129 -44.60 -31.66 -31.16
N ILE A 130 -44.62 -30.43 -31.72
CA ILE A 130 -45.65 -30.02 -32.67
C ILE A 130 -45.57 -30.84 -33.96
N GLY A 131 -44.36 -31.11 -34.44
CA GLY A 131 -44.12 -31.95 -35.61
C GLY A 131 -44.65 -33.38 -35.42
N LEU A 132 -44.38 -33.98 -34.26
CA LEU A 132 -44.91 -35.29 -33.87
C LEU A 132 -46.44 -35.27 -33.71
N ASN A 133 -47.02 -34.20 -33.16
CA ASN A 133 -48.47 -34.05 -32.98
C ASN A 133 -49.24 -33.75 -34.28
N LYS A 134 -48.57 -33.24 -35.32
CA LYS A 134 -49.15 -33.08 -36.68
C LYS A 134 -48.97 -34.30 -37.57
N TRP A 135 -48.11 -35.25 -37.18
CA TRP A 135 -47.89 -36.51 -37.90
C TRP A 135 -48.68 -37.69 -37.30
N TRP A 136 -49.55 -37.41 -36.33
CA TRP A 136 -50.68 -38.24 -35.92
C TRP A 136 -51.97 -37.58 -36.39
#